data_AF-A0A7V7ASM8-F1
#
_entry.id   AF-A0A7V7ASM8-F1
#
_cell.length_a   1.000
_cell.length_b   1.000
_cell.length_c   1.000
_cell.angle_alpha   90.00
_cell.angle_beta   90.00
_cell.angle_gamma   90.00
#
_symmetry.space_group_name_H-M   'P 1'
#
loop_
_entity.id
_entity.type
_entity.pdbx_description
1 polymer ?
#
loop_
_entity_poly.entity_id
_entity_poly.type
_entity_poly.pdbx_seq_one_letter_code
_entity_poly.pdbx_strand_id
1 'polypeptide(L)'
;MSFVNDLKKAFGALQEIGRESYRQKIFVRELRKALAWKGVDLQGKVLLEQIYDYQRLCHWGVMEKERGLTDRVKKAQKKLLEKYEVDTREKALLKIAEDWQAEIGADYLNGFPWVKLQLQYLEYLELNQRAVKKVSAMECCFDDNEIQAGRLRRTAEKLVNEKEEYAKKIWSLRPKFDEEIQFEGIKEAENLIAEKIDFYNEGLKQFELYGSQQRPNRENLAYLDAGLTLLQKYQKSSEVSQRKFQKWLSDWAQASGGLKKTSERQVSGREIIEGR
;
A
#
# COMPACT_ATOMS: atom_id res chain seq x y z
N MET A 1 -4.75 29.57 30.22
CA MET A 1 -4.83 29.33 28.77
C MET A 1 -4.96 27.84 28.35
N SER A 2 -5.02 26.86 29.27
CA SER A 2 -5.06 25.42 28.88
C SER A 2 -6.46 24.85 28.61
N PHE A 3 -7.47 25.16 29.44
CA PHE A 3 -8.81 24.54 29.33
C PHE A 3 -9.51 24.74 27.97
N VAL A 4 -9.46 25.96 27.41
CA VAL A 4 -10.07 26.27 26.11
C VAL A 4 -9.38 25.52 24.96
N ASN A 5 -8.05 25.33 25.05
CA ASN A 5 -7.30 24.57 24.05
C ASN A 5 -7.56 23.07 24.16
N ASP A 6 -7.69 22.54 25.38
CA ASP A 6 -8.02 21.14 25.62
C ASP A 6 -9.44 20.82 25.11
N LEU A 7 -10.41 21.73 25.32
CA LEU A 7 -11.74 21.62 24.72
C LEU A 7 -11.70 21.67 23.20
N LYS A 8 -10.96 22.60 22.58
CA LYS A 8 -10.83 22.67 21.11
C LYS A 8 -10.25 21.39 20.52
N LYS A 9 -9.21 20.82 21.15
CA LYS A 9 -8.65 19.52 20.75
C LYS A 9 -9.68 18.40 20.91
N ALA A 10 -10.41 18.36 22.03
CA ALA A 10 -11.43 17.35 22.26
C ALA A 10 -12.59 17.43 21.25
N PHE A 11 -13.02 18.64 20.88
CA PHE A 11 -14.03 18.86 19.84
C PHE A 11 -13.53 18.50 18.44
N GLY A 12 -12.29 18.85 18.09
CA GLY A 12 -11.65 18.43 16.84
C GLY A 12 -11.64 16.90 16.68
N ALA A 13 -11.21 16.20 17.72
CA ALA A 13 -11.22 14.75 17.77
C ALA A 13 -12.62 14.14 17.52
N LEU A 14 -13.66 14.72 18.13
CA LEU A 14 -15.04 14.28 17.93
C LEU A 14 -15.52 14.50 16.50
N GLN A 15 -15.14 15.61 15.87
CA GLN A 15 -15.48 15.89 14.47
C GLN A 15 -14.82 14.88 13.53
N GLU A 16 -13.55 14.54 13.76
CA GLU A 16 -12.83 13.54 12.95
C GLU A 16 -13.43 12.13 13.12
N ILE A 17 -13.80 11.74 14.34
CA ILE A 17 -14.52 10.47 14.57
C ILE A 17 -15.86 10.47 13.82
N GLY A 18 -16.63 11.55 13.91
CA GLY A 18 -17.91 11.67 13.21
C GLY A 18 -17.77 11.62 11.69
N ARG A 19 -16.73 12.26 11.13
CA ARG A 19 -16.40 12.19 9.70
C ARG A 19 -16.06 10.77 9.28
N GLU A 20 -15.26 10.07 10.07
CA GLU A 20 -14.87 8.69 9.79
C GLU A 20 -16.06 7.72 9.88
N SER A 21 -16.93 7.85 10.87
CA SER A 21 -18.18 7.08 10.95
C SER A 21 -19.05 7.28 9.71
N TYR A 22 -19.14 8.52 9.22
CA TYR A 22 -19.88 8.83 8.00
C TYR A 22 -19.26 8.20 6.76
N ARG A 23 -17.93 8.23 6.62
CA ARG A 23 -17.19 7.57 5.53
C ARG A 23 -17.48 6.08 5.48
N GLN A 24 -17.36 5.40 6.62
CA GLN A 24 -17.63 3.97 6.73
C GLN A 24 -19.08 3.63 6.39
N LYS A 25 -20.04 4.45 6.82
CA LYS A 25 -21.46 4.24 6.52
C LYS A 25 -21.71 4.23 5.01
N ILE A 26 -21.10 5.15 4.26
CA ILE A 26 -21.22 5.17 2.80
C ILE A 26 -20.54 3.95 2.19
N PHE A 27 -19.31 3.64 2.60
CA PHE A 27 -18.59 2.49 2.06
C PHE A 27 -19.33 1.17 2.28
N VAL A 28 -19.76 0.89 3.51
CA VAL A 28 -20.51 -0.32 3.85
C VAL A 28 -21.84 -0.39 3.10
N ARG A 29 -22.51 0.74 2.86
CA ARG A 29 -23.75 0.77 2.06
C ARG A 29 -23.49 0.30 0.63
N GLU A 30 -22.47 0.83 -0.04
CA GLU A 30 -22.15 0.45 -1.42
C GLU A 30 -21.60 -0.98 -1.50
N LEU A 31 -20.77 -1.39 -0.53
CA LEU A 31 -20.27 -2.76 -0.42
C LEU A 31 -21.42 -3.78 -0.30
N ARG A 32 -22.44 -3.48 0.53
CA ARG A 32 -23.62 -4.32 0.65
C ARG A 32 -24.40 -4.44 -0.65
N LYS A 33 -24.49 -3.38 -1.46
CA LYS A 33 -25.12 -3.46 -2.78
C LYS A 33 -24.32 -4.39 -3.70
N ALA A 34 -22.99 -4.30 -3.70
CA ALA A 34 -22.12 -5.16 -4.50
C ALA A 34 -22.29 -6.64 -4.14
N LEU A 35 -22.28 -6.95 -2.84
CA LEU A 35 -22.49 -8.30 -2.31
C LEU A 35 -23.90 -8.82 -2.62
N ALA A 36 -24.93 -8.00 -2.45
CA ALA A 36 -26.31 -8.37 -2.79
C ALA A 36 -26.49 -8.64 -4.29
N TRP A 37 -25.83 -7.85 -5.16
CA TRP A 37 -25.86 -8.06 -6.61
C TRP A 37 -25.26 -9.41 -7.00
N LYS A 38 -24.21 -9.85 -6.30
CA LYS A 38 -23.62 -11.19 -6.46
C LYS A 38 -24.51 -12.32 -5.93
N GLY A 39 -25.51 -12.01 -5.11
CA GLY A 39 -26.35 -12.99 -4.42
C GLY A 39 -25.75 -13.48 -3.10
N VAL A 40 -24.76 -12.78 -2.54
CA VAL A 40 -24.18 -13.11 -1.23
C VAL A 40 -25.19 -12.77 -0.14
N ASP A 41 -25.45 -13.73 0.77
CA ASP A 41 -26.35 -13.51 1.90
C ASP A 41 -25.73 -12.55 2.92
N LEU A 42 -26.26 -11.33 2.94
CA LEU A 42 -25.82 -10.26 3.84
C LEU A 42 -26.17 -10.53 5.32
N GLN A 43 -27.03 -11.51 5.62
CA GLN A 43 -27.38 -11.92 6.98
C GLN A 43 -26.43 -12.99 7.55
N GLY A 44 -25.48 -13.46 6.75
CA GLY A 44 -24.43 -14.37 7.19
C GLY A 44 -23.66 -13.78 8.38
N LYS A 45 -23.57 -14.54 9.48
CA LYS A 45 -22.90 -14.12 10.72
C LYS A 45 -21.47 -13.63 10.47
N VAL A 46 -20.75 -14.26 9.54
CA VAL A 46 -19.36 -13.96 9.20
C VAL A 46 -19.21 -12.57 8.58
N LEU A 47 -20.03 -12.23 7.58
CA LEU A 47 -19.94 -10.95 6.88
C LEU A 47 -20.33 -9.78 7.80
N LEU A 48 -21.37 -9.96 8.62
CA LEU A 48 -21.76 -8.95 9.61
C LEU A 48 -20.65 -8.69 10.62
N GLU A 49 -19.95 -9.74 11.04
CA GLU A 49 -18.79 -9.64 11.94
C GLU A 49 -17.62 -8.92 11.25
N GLN A 50 -17.29 -9.24 10.00
CA GLN A 50 -16.24 -8.55 9.23
C GLN A 50 -16.54 -7.05 9.06
N ILE A 51 -17.80 -6.68 8.77
CA ILE A 51 -18.21 -5.27 8.67
C ILE A 51 -17.99 -4.55 10.01
N TYR A 52 -18.35 -5.20 11.12
CA TYR A 52 -18.16 -4.63 12.46
C TYR A 52 -16.68 -4.46 12.79
N ASP A 53 -15.87 -5.46 12.49
CA ASP A 53 -14.43 -5.43 12.72
C ASP A 53 -13.73 -4.36 11.89
N TYR A 54 -14.10 -4.21 10.60
CA TYR A 54 -13.65 -3.14 9.73
C TYR A 54 -13.94 -1.75 10.33
N GLN A 55 -15.19 -1.51 10.77
CA GLN A 55 -15.58 -0.23 11.37
C GLN A 55 -14.76 0.08 12.63
N ARG A 56 -14.49 -0.92 13.47
CA ARG A 56 -13.65 -0.76 14.67
C ARG A 56 -12.21 -0.41 14.32
N LEU A 57 -11.61 -1.14 13.39
CA LEU A 57 -10.23 -0.90 12.93
C LEU A 57 -10.07 0.53 12.40
N CYS A 58 -11.03 1.01 11.61
CA CYS A 58 -11.00 2.36 11.08
C CYS A 58 -11.17 3.44 12.18
N HIS A 59 -12.10 3.25 13.13
CA HIS A 59 -12.25 4.17 14.27
C HIS A 59 -11.03 4.21 15.18
N TRP A 60 -10.36 3.08 15.41
CA TRP A 60 -9.12 3.05 16.20
C TRP A 60 -8.02 3.90 15.57
N GLY A 61 -7.90 3.90 14.24
CA GLY A 61 -6.94 4.75 13.55
C GLY A 61 -7.17 6.25 13.82
N VAL A 62 -8.42 6.68 13.95
CA VAL A 62 -8.75 8.07 14.31
C VAL A 62 -8.50 8.32 15.79
N MET A 63 -8.95 7.42 16.67
CA MET A 63 -8.77 7.60 18.12
C MET A 63 -7.30 7.61 18.53
N GLU A 64 -6.46 6.79 17.91
CA GLU A 64 -5.03 6.75 18.15
C GLU A 64 -4.37 8.10 17.81
N LYS A 65 -4.72 8.69 16.66
CA LYS A 65 -4.22 10.01 16.24
C LYS A 65 -4.67 11.14 17.14
N GLU A 66 -5.95 11.16 17.51
CA GLU A 66 -6.56 12.33 18.14
C GLU A 66 -6.40 12.36 19.67
N ARG A 67 -6.38 11.20 20.32
CA ARG A 67 -6.45 11.09 21.79
C ARG A 67 -5.51 10.04 22.41
N GLY A 68 -4.91 9.19 21.59
CA GLY A 68 -4.24 7.98 22.06
C GLY A 68 -5.23 6.90 22.52
N LEU A 69 -4.80 5.64 22.46
CA LEU A 69 -5.64 4.50 22.84
C LEU A 69 -5.50 4.20 24.34
N THR A 70 -6.63 3.98 25.01
CA THR A 70 -6.62 3.46 26.39
C THR A 70 -6.15 2.00 26.41
N ASP A 71 -5.66 1.50 27.55
CA ASP A 71 -5.18 0.11 27.66
C ASP A 71 -6.27 -0.91 27.33
N ARG A 72 -7.53 -0.61 27.67
CA ARG A 72 -8.69 -1.42 27.29
C ARG A 72 -8.84 -1.49 25.76
N VAL A 73 -8.68 -0.36 25.07
CA VAL A 73 -8.76 -0.30 23.60
C VAL A 73 -7.56 -0.99 22.97
N LYS A 74 -6.34 -0.80 23.48
CA LYS A 74 -5.14 -1.52 23.02
C LYS A 74 -5.30 -3.03 23.15
N LYS A 75 -5.85 -3.52 24.27
CA LYS A 75 -6.14 -4.95 24.47
C LYS A 75 -7.18 -5.47 23.48
N ALA A 76 -8.23 -4.69 23.21
CA ALA A 76 -9.23 -5.04 22.21
C ALA A 76 -8.67 -5.04 20.79
N GLN A 77 -7.79 -4.08 20.48
CA GLN A 77 -7.05 -4.02 19.22
C GLN A 77 -6.17 -5.23 19.03
N LYS A 78 -5.35 -5.57 20.04
CA LYS A 78 -4.49 -6.74 19.99
C LYS A 78 -5.28 -8.03 19.71
N LYS A 79 -6.39 -8.25 20.43
CA LYS A 79 -7.27 -9.41 20.19
C LYS A 79 -7.83 -9.47 18.77
N LEU A 80 -8.19 -8.31 18.21
CA LEU A 80 -8.70 -8.25 16.84
C LEU A 80 -7.61 -8.54 15.82
N LEU A 81 -6.40 -7.99 16.02
CA LEU A 81 -5.25 -8.29 15.18
C LEU A 81 -4.85 -9.78 15.26
N GLU A 82 -4.91 -10.38 16.45
CA GLU A 82 -4.71 -11.82 16.67
C GLU A 82 -5.75 -12.67 15.93
N LYS A 83 -7.04 -12.27 15.91
CA LYS A 83 -8.09 -12.94 15.13
C LYS A 83 -7.74 -13.04 13.64
N TYR A 84 -7.13 -11.99 13.10
CA TYR A 84 -6.71 -11.94 11.69
C TYR A 84 -5.27 -12.42 11.47
N GLU A 85 -4.58 -12.91 12.49
CA GLU A 85 -3.18 -13.36 12.43
C GLU A 85 -2.22 -12.32 11.82
N VAL A 86 -2.36 -11.07 12.25
CA VAL A 86 -1.56 -9.95 11.72
C VAL A 86 -1.08 -9.05 12.86
N ASP A 87 -0.06 -8.24 12.55
CA ASP A 87 0.59 -7.32 13.50
C ASP A 87 0.17 -5.86 13.31
N THR A 88 -0.52 -5.51 12.22
CA THR A 88 -0.95 -4.14 11.94
C THR A 88 -2.42 -4.03 11.56
N ARG A 89 -2.99 -2.86 11.85
CA ARG A 89 -4.34 -2.46 11.47
C ARG A 89 -4.54 -2.52 9.96
N GLU A 90 -3.59 -2.00 9.19
CA GLU A 90 -3.63 -1.98 7.72
C GLU A 90 -3.68 -3.41 7.14
N LYS A 91 -2.91 -4.36 7.68
CA LYS A 91 -2.99 -5.77 7.27
C LYS A 91 -4.32 -6.42 7.61
N ALA A 92 -4.90 -6.10 8.77
CA ALA A 92 -6.22 -6.61 9.14
C ALA A 92 -7.30 -6.07 8.20
N LEU A 93 -7.23 -4.78 7.86
CA LEU A 93 -8.13 -4.16 6.88
C LEU A 93 -7.95 -4.76 5.49
N LEU A 94 -6.72 -5.06 5.07
CA LEU A 94 -6.43 -5.70 3.80
C LEU A 94 -7.01 -7.13 3.74
N LYS A 95 -6.79 -7.97 4.77
CA LYS A 95 -7.39 -9.32 4.80
C LYS A 95 -8.91 -9.29 4.68
N ILE A 96 -9.58 -8.38 5.40
CA ILE A 96 -11.03 -8.19 5.28
C ILE A 96 -11.42 -7.78 3.86
N ALA A 97 -10.63 -6.89 3.23
CA ALA A 97 -10.87 -6.44 1.87
C ALA A 97 -10.68 -7.57 0.84
N GLU A 98 -9.66 -8.39 1.00
CA GLU A 98 -9.38 -9.58 0.17
C GLU A 98 -10.52 -10.59 0.26
N ASP A 99 -11.03 -10.86 1.47
CA ASP A 99 -12.20 -11.72 1.68
C ASP A 99 -13.41 -11.17 0.91
N TRP A 100 -13.69 -9.86 1.01
CA TRP A 100 -14.79 -9.24 0.28
C TRP A 100 -14.58 -9.26 -1.25
N GLN A 101 -13.36 -9.01 -1.72
CA GLN A 101 -13.05 -9.09 -3.14
C GLN A 101 -13.26 -10.51 -3.68
N ALA A 102 -12.85 -11.54 -2.93
CA ALA A 102 -13.04 -12.94 -3.28
C ALA A 102 -14.52 -13.32 -3.35
N GLU A 103 -15.32 -12.89 -2.37
CA GLU A 103 -16.77 -13.14 -2.32
C GLU A 103 -17.54 -12.46 -3.46
N ILE A 104 -17.20 -11.21 -3.80
CA ILE A 104 -17.88 -10.45 -4.86
C ILE A 104 -17.44 -10.94 -6.25
N GLY A 105 -16.13 -11.12 -6.45
CA GLY A 105 -15.52 -11.45 -7.74
C GLY A 105 -15.34 -10.24 -8.67
N ALA A 106 -14.38 -10.35 -9.59
CA ALA A 106 -13.94 -9.26 -10.46
C ALA A 106 -15.05 -8.71 -11.37
N ASP A 107 -15.87 -9.58 -11.98
CA ASP A 107 -16.93 -9.18 -12.91
C ASP A 107 -17.99 -8.32 -12.25
N TYR A 108 -18.32 -8.62 -10.99
CA TYR A 108 -19.32 -7.90 -10.21
C TYR A 108 -18.77 -6.61 -9.63
N LEU A 109 -17.50 -6.60 -9.19
CA LEU A 109 -16.83 -5.39 -8.74
C LEU A 109 -16.77 -4.30 -9.81
N ASN A 110 -16.72 -4.66 -11.10
CA ASN A 110 -16.76 -3.70 -12.20
C ASN A 110 -18.11 -2.93 -12.28
N GLY A 111 -19.20 -3.51 -11.77
CA GLY A 111 -20.48 -2.81 -11.61
C GLY A 111 -20.51 -1.83 -10.43
N PHE A 112 -19.50 -1.89 -9.55
CA PHE A 112 -19.37 -1.07 -8.34
C PHE A 112 -17.98 -0.42 -8.27
N PRO A 113 -17.65 0.49 -9.21
CA PRO A 113 -16.28 0.98 -9.40
C PRO A 113 -15.75 1.73 -8.16
N TRP A 114 -16.60 2.46 -7.43
CA TRP A 114 -16.14 3.10 -6.20
C TRP A 114 -15.84 2.10 -5.07
N VAL A 115 -16.56 0.97 -4.99
CA VAL A 115 -16.24 -0.10 -4.04
C VAL A 115 -14.91 -0.74 -4.41
N LYS A 116 -14.71 -1.03 -5.70
CA LYS A 116 -13.43 -1.54 -6.23
C LYS A 116 -12.27 -0.59 -5.89
N LEU A 117 -12.42 0.70 -6.17
CA LEU A 117 -11.44 1.74 -5.83
C LEU A 117 -11.11 1.78 -4.33
N GLN A 118 -12.12 1.68 -3.46
CA GLN A 118 -11.91 1.64 -2.01
C GLN A 118 -11.15 0.39 -1.56
N LEU A 119 -11.45 -0.78 -2.14
CA LEU A 119 -10.74 -2.01 -1.82
C LEU A 119 -9.28 -1.96 -2.28
N GLN A 120 -9.02 -1.47 -3.50
CA GLN A 120 -7.65 -1.20 -3.97
C GLN A 120 -6.91 -0.19 -3.08
N TYR A 121 -7.61 0.81 -2.57
CA TYR A 121 -7.01 1.76 -1.65
C TYR A 121 -6.59 1.14 -0.32
N LEU A 122 -7.34 0.15 0.20
CA LEU A 122 -6.93 -0.58 1.41
C LEU A 122 -5.63 -1.38 1.18
N GLU A 123 -5.45 -1.96 0.00
CA GLU A 123 -4.19 -2.59 -0.43
C GLU A 123 -3.04 -1.56 -0.47
N TYR A 124 -3.26 -0.42 -1.15
CA TYR A 124 -2.30 0.68 -1.17
C TYR A 124 -1.88 1.11 0.25
N LEU A 125 -2.82 1.19 1.21
CA LEU A 125 -2.53 1.61 2.57
C LEU A 125 -1.57 0.67 3.30
N GLU A 126 -1.68 -0.63 3.08
CA GLU A 126 -0.78 -1.64 3.65
C GLU A 126 0.62 -1.50 3.05
N LEU A 127 0.71 -1.42 1.72
CA LEU A 127 1.96 -1.29 0.98
C LEU A 127 2.68 0.01 1.32
N ASN A 128 1.96 1.13 1.40
CA ASN A 128 2.51 2.42 1.82
C ASN A 128 3.04 2.34 3.25
N GLN A 129 2.32 1.71 4.20
CA GLN A 129 2.81 1.54 5.57
C GLN A 129 4.09 0.71 5.62
N ARG A 130 4.16 -0.39 4.86
CA ARG A 130 5.38 -1.19 4.74
C ARG A 130 6.54 -0.38 4.17
N ALA A 131 6.29 0.39 3.11
CA ALA A 131 7.30 1.24 2.49
C ALA A 131 7.83 2.30 3.47
N VAL A 132 6.95 3.00 4.18
CA VAL A 132 7.34 3.97 5.23
C VAL A 132 8.20 3.29 6.29
N LYS A 133 7.76 2.15 6.84
CA LYS A 133 8.53 1.41 7.86
C LYS A 133 9.93 1.02 7.36
N LYS A 134 10.04 0.54 6.12
CA LYS A 134 11.35 0.17 5.55
C LYS A 134 12.25 1.38 5.33
N VAL A 135 11.73 2.47 4.77
CA VAL A 135 12.50 3.71 4.57
C VAL A 135 12.97 4.28 5.90
N SER A 136 12.12 4.31 6.92
CA SER A 136 12.49 4.77 8.28
C SER A 136 13.49 3.85 8.97
N ALA A 137 13.37 2.53 8.82
CA ALA A 137 14.35 1.59 9.39
C ALA A 137 15.75 1.78 8.76
N MET A 138 15.79 2.14 7.48
CA MET A 138 17.05 2.44 6.79
C MET A 138 17.67 3.76 7.20
N GLU A 139 16.88 4.74 7.61
CA GLU A 139 17.39 6.01 8.13
C GLU A 139 18.42 5.78 9.25
N CYS A 140 18.10 4.88 10.20
CA CYS A 140 18.97 4.50 11.31
C CYS A 140 20.28 3.82 10.88
N CYS A 141 20.37 3.34 9.64
CA CYS A 141 21.61 2.77 9.10
C CYS A 141 22.57 3.83 8.54
N PHE A 142 22.14 5.10 8.47
CA PHE A 142 22.91 6.23 7.95
C PHE A 142 23.09 7.34 8.98
N ASP A 143 23.08 7.01 10.28
CA ASP A 143 23.22 7.98 11.37
C ASP A 143 24.52 8.81 11.26
N ASP A 144 25.59 8.25 10.68
CA ASP A 144 26.86 8.95 10.43
C ASP A 144 26.85 9.80 9.12
N ASN A 145 25.76 9.77 8.34
CA ASN A 145 25.60 10.49 7.08
C ASN A 145 24.28 11.28 7.06
N GLU A 146 24.30 12.45 7.70
CA GLU A 146 23.13 13.33 7.87
C GLU A 146 22.43 13.69 6.54
N ILE A 147 23.16 13.79 5.43
CA ILE A 147 22.59 14.12 4.13
C ILE A 147 21.68 12.99 3.65
N GLN A 148 22.12 11.74 3.76
CA GLN A 148 21.34 10.58 3.32
C GLN A 148 20.21 10.25 4.30
N ALA A 149 20.45 10.31 5.60
CA ALA A 149 19.40 10.20 6.61
C ALA A 149 18.31 11.25 6.38
N GLY A 150 18.69 12.51 6.12
CA GLY A 150 17.74 13.59 5.80
C GLY A 150 16.98 13.41 4.48
N ARG A 151 17.53 12.69 3.48
CA ARG A 151 16.79 12.31 2.26
C ARG A 151 15.76 11.21 2.53
N LEU A 152 16.12 10.20 3.34
CA LEU A 152 15.22 9.11 3.72
C LEU A 152 14.04 9.62 4.55
N ARG A 153 14.32 10.49 5.54
CA ARG A 153 13.29 11.14 6.36
C ARG A 153 12.26 11.90 5.52
N ARG A 154 12.73 12.77 4.61
CA ARG A 154 11.85 13.51 3.68
C ARG A 154 11.06 12.60 2.74
N THR A 155 11.64 11.46 2.37
CA THR A 155 10.92 10.45 1.55
C THR A 155 9.81 9.81 2.38
N ALA A 156 10.08 9.38 3.61
CA ALA A 156 9.07 8.84 4.51
C ALA A 156 7.94 9.85 4.77
N GLU A 157 8.26 11.11 5.04
CA GLU A 157 7.27 12.20 5.20
C GLU A 157 6.40 12.38 3.95
N LYS A 158 7.00 12.34 2.76
CA LYS A 158 6.25 12.42 1.50
C LYS A 158 5.29 11.25 1.33
N LEU A 159 5.72 10.03 1.65
CA LEU A 159 4.86 8.84 1.57
C LEU A 159 3.67 8.93 2.55
N VAL A 160 3.89 9.51 3.73
CA VAL A 160 2.82 9.79 4.71
C VAL A 160 1.83 10.84 4.17
N ASN A 161 2.33 11.92 3.57
CA ASN A 161 1.48 12.97 3.01
C ASN A 161 0.67 12.50 1.79
N GLU A 162 1.29 11.68 0.93
CA GLU A 162 0.65 11.11 -0.26
C GLU A 162 -0.61 10.31 0.11
N LYS A 163 -0.55 9.54 1.20
CA LYS A 163 -1.70 8.82 1.75
C LYS A 163 -2.89 9.74 2.07
N GLU A 164 -2.64 10.94 2.60
CA GLU A 164 -3.71 11.90 2.91
C GLU A 164 -4.33 12.52 1.66
N GLU A 165 -3.53 12.75 0.63
CA GLU A 165 -3.99 13.24 -0.67
C GLU A 165 -4.90 12.22 -1.35
N TYR A 166 -4.51 10.94 -1.37
CA TYR A 166 -5.35 9.86 -1.90
C TYR A 166 -6.64 9.71 -1.12
N ALA A 167 -6.59 9.76 0.21
CA ALA A 167 -7.79 9.72 1.05
C ALA A 167 -8.80 10.81 0.65
N LYS A 168 -8.33 12.04 0.37
CA LYS A 168 -9.18 13.14 -0.08
C LYS A 168 -9.74 12.90 -1.49
N LYS A 169 -8.88 12.49 -2.44
CA LYS A 169 -9.27 12.24 -3.84
C LYS A 169 -10.32 11.13 -3.96
N ILE A 170 -10.13 10.02 -3.25
CA ILE A 170 -11.08 8.89 -3.30
C ILE A 170 -12.41 9.29 -2.64
N TRP A 171 -12.36 10.07 -1.57
CA TRP A 171 -13.56 10.54 -0.89
C TRP A 171 -14.37 11.54 -1.70
N SER A 172 -13.73 12.38 -2.53
CA SER A 172 -14.46 13.29 -3.43
C SER A 172 -15.25 12.54 -4.50
N LEU A 173 -14.81 11.33 -4.87
CA LEU A 173 -15.44 10.47 -5.88
C LEU A 173 -16.55 9.57 -5.33
N ARG A 174 -16.92 9.71 -4.06
CA ARG A 174 -17.93 8.86 -3.43
C ARG A 174 -19.31 8.99 -4.10
N PRO A 175 -20.10 7.90 -4.14
CA PRO A 175 -21.50 7.97 -4.55
C PRO A 175 -22.28 8.87 -3.59
N LYS A 176 -22.95 9.88 -4.14
CA LYS A 176 -23.90 10.71 -3.42
C LYS A 176 -25.32 10.24 -3.74
N PHE A 177 -26.27 10.60 -2.89
CA PHE A 177 -27.67 10.33 -3.18
C PHE A 177 -28.09 11.13 -4.41
N ASP A 178 -28.75 10.46 -5.36
CA ASP A 178 -29.36 11.05 -6.55
C ASP A 178 -28.40 11.74 -7.54
N GLU A 179 -27.08 11.53 -7.40
CA GLU A 179 -26.09 11.96 -8.39
C GLU A 179 -25.56 10.77 -9.19
N GLU A 180 -25.38 10.96 -10.50
CA GLU A 180 -24.68 9.98 -11.34
C GLU A 180 -23.24 9.78 -10.84
N ILE A 181 -22.78 8.53 -10.89
CA ILE A 181 -21.42 8.17 -10.51
C ILE A 181 -20.45 8.79 -11.53
N GLN A 182 -19.43 9.51 -11.04
CA GLN A 182 -18.36 10.09 -11.86
C GLN A 182 -17.37 8.99 -12.33
N PHE A 183 -17.82 8.16 -13.27
CA PHE A 183 -17.07 6.98 -13.73
C PHE A 183 -15.66 7.30 -14.24
N GLU A 184 -15.49 8.38 -15.00
CA GLU A 184 -14.19 8.78 -15.55
C GLU A 184 -13.18 9.12 -14.44
N GLY A 185 -13.57 9.96 -13.48
CA GLY A 185 -12.73 10.31 -12.34
C GLY A 185 -12.40 9.11 -11.44
N ILE A 186 -13.31 8.14 -11.32
CA ILE A 186 -13.03 6.88 -10.61
C ILE A 186 -11.99 6.06 -11.36
N LYS A 187 -12.11 5.91 -12.68
CA LYS A 187 -11.17 5.12 -13.49
C LYS A 187 -9.76 5.71 -13.47
N GLU A 188 -9.64 7.04 -13.53
CA GLU A 188 -8.36 7.73 -13.34
C GLU A 188 -7.75 7.46 -11.96
N ALA A 189 -8.57 7.45 -10.91
CA ALA A 189 -8.12 7.12 -9.56
C ALA A 189 -7.72 5.64 -9.43
N GLU A 190 -8.46 4.72 -10.05
CA GLU A 190 -8.13 3.28 -10.06
C GLU A 190 -6.78 3.05 -10.73
N ASN A 191 -6.56 3.62 -11.92
CA ASN A 191 -5.30 3.50 -12.64
C ASN A 191 -4.13 4.04 -11.82
N LEU A 192 -4.31 5.23 -11.21
CA LEU A 192 -3.27 5.84 -10.39
C LEU A 192 -2.94 4.99 -9.15
N ILE A 193 -3.94 4.40 -8.48
CA ILE A 193 -3.71 3.53 -7.33
C ILE A 193 -3.04 2.22 -7.77
N ALA A 194 -3.46 1.63 -8.89
CA ALA A 194 -2.85 0.42 -9.44
C ALA A 194 -1.36 0.63 -9.77
N GLU A 195 -1.03 1.73 -10.46
CA GLU A 195 0.36 2.10 -10.74
C GLU A 195 1.19 2.25 -9.46
N LYS A 196 0.58 2.77 -8.38
CA LYS A 196 1.25 2.91 -7.09
C LYS A 196 1.45 1.58 -6.39
N ILE A 197 0.45 0.69 -6.44
CA ILE A 197 0.56 -0.68 -5.91
C ILE A 197 1.70 -1.41 -6.61
N ASP A 198 1.73 -1.39 -7.94
CA ASP A 198 2.80 -2.00 -8.75
C ASP A 198 4.16 -1.44 -8.36
N PHE A 199 4.25 -0.12 -8.23
CA PHE A 199 5.46 0.58 -7.81
C PHE A 199 5.93 0.18 -6.41
N TYR A 200 5.03 0.08 -5.42
CA TYR A 200 5.41 -0.36 -4.08
C TYR A 200 5.82 -1.83 -4.06
N ASN A 201 5.12 -2.70 -4.79
CA ASN A 201 5.48 -4.11 -4.88
C ASN A 201 6.87 -4.28 -5.51
N GLU A 202 7.17 -3.57 -6.59
CA GLU A 202 8.50 -3.56 -7.19
C GLU A 202 9.54 -3.00 -6.22
N GLY A 203 9.30 -1.82 -5.64
CA GLY A 203 10.22 -1.17 -4.70
C GLY A 203 10.50 -2.02 -3.46
N LEU A 204 9.48 -2.62 -2.85
CA LEU A 204 9.60 -3.49 -1.67
C LEU A 204 10.38 -4.77 -2.00
N LYS A 205 10.16 -5.36 -3.18
CA LYS A 205 10.90 -6.53 -3.67
C LYS A 205 12.38 -6.19 -3.87
N GLN A 206 12.66 -5.05 -4.49
CA GLN A 206 14.04 -4.56 -4.62
C GLN A 206 14.68 -4.38 -3.23
N PHE A 207 13.98 -3.74 -2.29
CA PHE A 207 14.46 -3.59 -0.93
C PHE A 207 14.75 -4.92 -0.21
N GLU A 208 13.95 -5.97 -0.43
CA GLU A 208 14.18 -7.30 0.15
C GLU A 208 15.41 -7.98 -0.45
N LEU A 209 15.62 -7.84 -1.76
CA LEU A 209 16.82 -8.32 -2.43
C LEU A 209 18.07 -7.59 -1.89
N TYR A 210 17.99 -6.29 -1.60
CA TYR A 210 19.11 -5.54 -0.99
C TYR A 210 19.34 -5.89 0.49
N GLY A 211 18.27 -6.00 1.29
CA GLY A 211 18.39 -6.28 2.74
C GLY A 211 18.91 -7.67 3.08
N SER A 212 18.81 -8.62 2.14
CA SER A 212 19.36 -9.98 2.29
C SER A 212 20.85 -10.08 1.98
N GLN A 213 21.49 -9.02 1.45
CA GLN A 213 22.93 -8.94 1.23
C GLN A 213 23.56 -8.10 2.36
N GLN A 214 24.39 -8.73 3.19
CA GLN A 214 24.96 -8.11 4.40
C GLN A 214 25.79 -6.84 4.13
N ARG A 215 25.57 -5.85 4.99
CA ARG A 215 26.22 -4.53 5.20
C ARG A 215 26.47 -3.63 3.98
N PRO A 216 26.10 -2.33 4.06
CA PRO A 216 26.31 -1.38 2.99
C PRO A 216 27.82 -1.13 2.78
N ASN A 217 28.33 -1.43 1.58
CA ASN A 217 29.61 -0.92 1.10
C ASN A 217 29.37 0.29 0.17
N ARG A 218 30.45 0.92 -0.30
CA ARG A 218 30.41 2.16 -1.11
C ARG A 218 29.63 2.01 -2.43
N GLU A 219 29.54 0.79 -2.95
CA GLU A 219 28.75 0.46 -4.14
C GLU A 219 27.26 0.37 -3.79
N ASN A 220 26.89 -0.24 -2.66
CA ASN A 220 25.50 -0.29 -2.15
C ASN A 220 24.89 1.10 -1.92
N LEU A 221 25.70 2.10 -1.54
CA LEU A 221 25.30 3.50 -1.43
C LEU A 221 24.91 4.13 -2.78
N ALA A 222 25.62 3.80 -3.86
CA ALA A 222 25.31 4.27 -5.20
C ALA A 222 24.01 3.64 -5.74
N TYR A 223 23.75 2.37 -5.41
CA TYR A 223 22.51 1.68 -5.79
C TYR A 223 21.29 2.17 -5.01
N LEU A 224 21.45 2.53 -3.73
CA LEU A 224 20.38 3.09 -2.90
C LEU A 224 20.06 4.53 -3.31
N ASP A 225 21.06 5.35 -3.64
CA ASP A 225 20.86 6.67 -4.25
C ASP A 225 20.23 6.55 -5.65
N ALA A 226 20.56 5.51 -6.43
CA ALA A 226 19.90 5.22 -7.71
C ALA A 226 18.43 4.83 -7.53
N GLY A 227 18.11 3.95 -6.57
CA GLY A 227 16.75 3.56 -6.20
C GLY A 227 15.91 4.74 -5.70
N LEU A 228 16.47 5.60 -4.83
CA LEU A 228 15.83 6.83 -4.37
C LEU A 228 15.66 7.86 -5.50
N THR A 229 16.64 7.98 -6.40
CA THR A 229 16.55 8.84 -7.59
C THR A 229 15.49 8.31 -8.57
N LEU A 230 15.34 6.99 -8.67
CA LEU A 230 14.28 6.31 -9.43
C LEU A 230 12.90 6.58 -8.81
N LEU A 231 12.75 6.39 -7.49
CA LEU A 231 11.54 6.73 -6.73
C LEU A 231 11.13 8.20 -6.93
N GLN A 232 12.11 9.12 -6.94
CA GLN A 232 11.88 10.55 -7.17
C GLN A 232 11.62 10.91 -8.65
N LYS A 233 12.19 10.18 -9.61
CA LYS A 233 11.98 10.40 -11.06
C LYS A 233 10.65 9.84 -11.56
N TYR A 234 10.23 8.69 -11.07
CA TYR A 234 8.94 8.08 -11.44
C TYR A 234 7.74 8.83 -10.84
N GLN A 235 7.95 9.57 -9.74
CA GLN A 235 6.99 10.60 -9.29
C GLN A 235 6.72 11.73 -10.32
N LYS A 236 7.45 11.80 -11.45
CA LYS A 236 7.33 12.86 -12.46
C LYS A 236 7.04 12.41 -13.90
N SER A 237 6.85 11.11 -14.19
CA SER A 237 6.38 10.50 -15.47
C SER A 237 7.06 10.88 -16.82
N SER A 238 7.57 9.88 -17.59
CA SER A 238 7.58 9.82 -19.09
C SER A 238 8.24 8.52 -19.61
N GLU A 239 7.88 7.99 -20.78
CA GLU A 239 8.46 6.79 -21.45
C GLU A 239 10.00 6.76 -21.54
N VAL A 240 10.64 7.94 -21.59
CA VAL A 240 12.11 8.09 -21.60
C VAL A 240 12.74 7.49 -20.32
N SER A 241 11.98 7.43 -19.22
CA SER A 241 12.41 6.82 -17.96
C SER A 241 12.42 5.27 -18.03
N GLN A 242 11.53 4.64 -18.80
CA GLN A 242 11.50 3.18 -19.00
C GLN A 242 12.68 2.66 -19.85
N ARG A 243 13.07 3.36 -20.92
CA ARG A 243 14.28 2.98 -21.72
C ARG A 243 15.58 3.10 -20.92
N LYS A 244 15.66 4.12 -20.06
CA LYS A 244 16.81 4.29 -19.15
C LYS A 244 16.81 3.21 -18.06
N PHE A 245 15.63 2.79 -17.61
CA PHE A 245 15.46 1.67 -16.69
C PHE A 245 15.86 0.33 -17.30
N GLN A 246 15.45 0.03 -18.54
CA GLN A 246 15.88 -1.18 -19.26
C GLN A 246 17.39 -1.21 -19.51
N LYS A 247 17.98 -0.06 -19.87
CA LYS A 247 19.43 0.06 -20.01
C LYS A 247 20.14 -0.17 -18.67
N TRP A 248 19.62 0.40 -17.59
CA TRP A 248 20.15 0.21 -16.24
C TRP A 248 20.02 -1.25 -15.75
N LEU A 249 18.92 -1.95 -16.03
CA LEU A 249 18.77 -3.39 -15.76
C LEU A 249 19.78 -4.24 -16.52
N SER A 250 20.06 -3.88 -17.79
CA SER A 250 21.06 -4.54 -18.62
C SER A 250 22.48 -4.29 -18.12
N ASP A 251 22.78 -3.06 -17.71
CA ASP A 251 24.07 -2.67 -17.13
C ASP A 251 24.27 -3.35 -15.75
N TRP A 252 23.20 -3.52 -14.97
CA TRP A 252 23.19 -4.27 -13.70
C TRP A 252 23.44 -5.78 -13.91
N ALA A 253 22.83 -6.39 -14.93
CA ALA A 253 23.05 -7.79 -15.28
C ALA A 253 24.51 -8.07 -15.74
N GLN A 254 25.15 -7.08 -16.38
CA GLN A 254 26.56 -7.17 -16.78
C GLN A 254 27.54 -6.90 -15.62
N ALA A 255 27.23 -5.95 -14.74
CA ALA A 255 28.11 -5.55 -13.64
C ALA A 255 28.10 -6.52 -12.44
N SER A 256 27.00 -7.26 -12.23
CA SER A 256 26.84 -8.21 -11.11
C SER A 256 27.47 -9.59 -11.33
N GLY A 257 28.10 -9.83 -12.50
CA GLY A 257 29.02 -10.96 -12.69
C GLY A 257 28.46 -12.38 -12.50
N GLY A 258 27.14 -12.62 -12.56
CA GLY A 258 26.65 -13.97 -12.27
C GLY A 258 25.15 -14.27 -12.41
N LEU A 259 24.60 -14.17 -13.61
CA LEU A 259 23.76 -15.27 -14.11
C LEU A 259 24.58 -15.95 -15.21
N LYS A 260 25.37 -16.96 -14.84
CA LYS A 260 25.84 -17.93 -15.82
C LYS A 260 24.61 -18.38 -16.59
N LYS A 261 24.65 -18.20 -17.91
CA LYS A 261 23.74 -18.80 -18.89
C LYS A 261 23.39 -20.23 -18.48
N THR A 262 22.25 -20.42 -17.83
CA THR A 262 21.59 -21.73 -17.74
C THR A 262 20.44 -21.74 -18.72
N SER A 263 20.77 -21.83 -20.00
CA SER A 263 19.93 -22.47 -21.02
C SER A 263 20.66 -22.43 -22.36
N GLU A 264 21.49 -23.43 -22.62
CA GLU A 264 21.55 -24.12 -23.91
C GLU A 264 22.53 -25.28 -23.79
N ARG A 265 21.99 -26.41 -23.35
CA ARG A 265 22.55 -27.71 -23.70
C ARG A 265 22.22 -27.92 -25.18
N GLN A 266 22.99 -27.33 -26.09
CA GLN A 266 23.07 -27.87 -27.45
C GLN A 266 24.05 -29.04 -27.41
N VAL A 267 23.51 -30.21 -27.04
CA VAL A 267 23.96 -31.45 -27.65
C VAL A 267 23.18 -31.58 -28.96
N SER A 268 23.83 -31.18 -30.05
CA SER A 268 23.73 -31.80 -31.37
C SER A 268 25.17 -31.74 -31.89
N GLY A 269 25.98 -32.79 -31.80
CA GLY A 269 25.83 -34.02 -32.57
C GLY A 269 26.75 -33.92 -33.79
N ARG A 270 27.86 -34.68 -33.77
CA ARG A 270 28.99 -34.77 -34.72
C ARG A 270 29.99 -33.60 -34.55
N GLU A 271 31.24 -33.84 -34.18
CA GLU A 271 32.15 -34.82 -34.77
C GLU A 271 32.73 -35.81 -33.76
N ILE A 272 32.37 -37.08 -33.93
CA ILE A 272 33.39 -38.13 -33.95
C ILE A 272 33.90 -38.11 -35.39
N ILE A 273 35.11 -37.63 -35.62
CA ILE A 273 36.02 -38.17 -36.64
C ILE A 273 37.43 -38.10 -36.03
N GLU A 274 37.88 -39.27 -35.58
CA GLU A 274 39.25 -39.81 -35.70
C GLU A 274 40.39 -38.98 -35.05
N GLY A 275 41.11 -39.49 -34.05
CA GLY A 275 41.87 -40.73 -34.16
C GLY A 275 43.27 -40.45 -34.73
N ARG A 276 44.17 -39.86 -33.92
CA ARG A 276 45.62 -40.10 -33.83
C ARG A 276 46.31 -39.03 -32.99
#